data_AF-A0A1Y1RAG2-F1
#
_entry.id   AF-A0A1Y1RAG2-F1
#
_cell.length_a   1.000
_cell.length_b   1.000
_cell.length_c   1.000
_cell.angle_alpha   90.00
_cell.angle_beta   90.00
_cell.angle_gamma   90.00
#
_symmetry.space_group_name_H-M   'P 1'
#
loop_
_entity.id
_entity.type
_entity.pdbx_description
1 polymer ?
#
loop_
_entity_poly.entity_id
_entity_poly.type
_entity_poly.pdbx_seq_one_letter_code
_entity_poly.pdbx_strand_id
1 'polypeptide(L)'
;MREGHVFVDSGRYEVNEMYWEVMEHPEAIEGVAKVEALRKIIGKDPDFFDPYIALYEHYLSIGDTESAADILNEGFTRAMALVSKEGKFPDFMPWEALGNRHIIRMIYNFSTLLWLVGRKGEAKELLQKLLKADPEDHIGARFAIAAIDEGYESLYAFEMEFTNREAGVDPEAMEGWYRRRGERYQASVCNQAERRL
;
A
#
# COMPACT_ATOMS: atom_id res chain seq x y z
N MET A 1 14.84 19.55 -13.13
CA MET A 1 13.51 18.89 -13.14
C MET A 1 13.64 17.63 -12.33
N ARG A 2 12.72 17.32 -11.42
CA ARG A 2 12.75 16.02 -10.72
C ARG A 2 12.35 14.96 -11.75
N GLU A 3 13.19 13.96 -11.96
CA GLU A 3 12.84 12.84 -12.83
C GLU A 3 11.73 12.04 -12.14
N GLY A 4 10.48 12.31 -12.52
CA GLY A 4 9.33 11.54 -12.07
C GLY A 4 9.30 10.20 -12.78
N HIS A 5 9.11 9.13 -12.02
CA HIS A 5 8.80 7.84 -12.63
C HIS A 5 7.29 7.71 -12.79
N VAL A 6 6.84 7.63 -14.03
CA VAL A 6 5.44 7.40 -14.39
C VAL A 6 5.38 6.04 -15.07
N PHE A 7 4.80 5.06 -14.39
CA PHE A 7 4.45 3.81 -15.02
C PHE A 7 3.19 4.04 -15.86
N VAL A 8 3.31 3.80 -17.16
CA VAL A 8 2.19 3.99 -18.10
C VAL A 8 1.44 2.67 -18.22
N ASP A 9 0.20 2.66 -17.76
CA ASP A 9 -0.66 1.48 -17.72
C ASP A 9 -1.47 1.26 -19.01
N SER A 10 -1.07 1.91 -20.11
CA SER A 10 -1.88 2.03 -21.32
C SER A 10 -2.17 0.70 -22.04
N GLY A 11 -1.51 -0.40 -21.64
CA GLY A 11 -1.70 -1.75 -22.18
C GLY A 11 -2.49 -2.70 -21.27
N ARG A 12 -2.92 -2.28 -20.07
CA ARG A 12 -3.48 -3.20 -19.07
C ARG A 12 -5.00 -3.22 -18.98
N TYR A 13 -5.70 -2.66 -19.97
CA TYR A 13 -7.16 -2.61 -20.01
C TYR A 13 -7.78 -4.00 -19.77
N GLU A 14 -7.31 -5.03 -20.48
CA GLU A 14 -7.87 -6.39 -20.37
C GLU A 14 -7.75 -6.97 -18.96
N VAL A 15 -6.57 -6.89 -18.33
CA VAL A 15 -6.34 -7.43 -16.99
C VAL A 15 -7.05 -6.62 -15.91
N ASN A 16 -7.19 -5.31 -16.11
CA ASN A 16 -7.96 -4.44 -15.23
C ASN A 16 -9.46 -4.79 -15.28
N GLU A 17 -10.03 -4.98 -16.47
CA GLU A 17 -11.45 -5.41 -16.60
C GLU A 17 -11.68 -6.77 -15.95
N MET A 18 -10.79 -7.74 -16.19
CA MET A 18 -10.87 -9.06 -15.53
C MET A 18 -10.83 -8.94 -14.00
N TYR A 19 -10.03 -8.01 -13.47
CA TYR A 19 -9.96 -7.77 -12.04
C TYR A 19 -11.25 -7.17 -11.49
N TRP A 20 -11.81 -6.15 -12.15
CA TRP A 20 -13.08 -5.56 -11.72
C TRP A 20 -14.24 -6.55 -11.80
N GLU A 21 -14.28 -7.42 -12.81
CA GLU A 21 -15.26 -8.51 -12.89
C GLU A 21 -15.21 -9.43 -11.64
N VAL A 22 -14.00 -9.76 -11.16
CA VAL A 22 -13.83 -10.55 -9.93
C VAL A 22 -14.23 -9.77 -8.68
N MET A 23 -13.93 -8.46 -8.63
CA MET A 23 -14.16 -7.64 -7.43
C MET A 23 -15.60 -7.16 -7.28
N GLU A 24 -16.34 -6.94 -8.37
CA GLU A 24 -17.73 -6.46 -8.36
C GLU A 24 -18.75 -7.59 -8.14
N HIS A 25 -18.35 -8.85 -8.37
CA HIS A 25 -19.19 -10.02 -8.15
C HIS A 25 -18.59 -11.02 -7.14
N PRO A 26 -18.27 -10.57 -5.91
CA PRO A 26 -17.59 -11.41 -4.92
C PRO A 26 -18.44 -12.60 -4.47
N GLU A 27 -19.78 -12.45 -4.42
CA GLU A 27 -20.70 -13.56 -4.08
C GLU A 27 -20.84 -14.57 -5.22
N ALA A 28 -20.52 -14.18 -6.47
CA ALA A 28 -20.53 -15.11 -7.59
C ALA A 28 -19.24 -15.96 -7.65
N ILE A 29 -18.19 -15.52 -6.96
CA ILE A 29 -16.86 -16.12 -7.00
C ILE A 29 -16.31 -16.20 -5.57
N GLU A 30 -16.66 -17.27 -4.86
CA GLU A 30 -16.20 -17.52 -3.49
C GLU A 30 -15.01 -18.51 -3.43
N GLY A 31 -14.17 -18.35 -2.40
CA GLY A 31 -13.11 -19.29 -2.05
C GLY A 31 -12.16 -19.61 -3.21
N VAL A 32 -12.12 -20.89 -3.60
CA VAL A 32 -11.17 -21.42 -4.61
C VAL A 32 -11.32 -20.74 -5.97
N ALA A 33 -12.55 -20.47 -6.42
CA ALA A 33 -12.78 -19.86 -7.72
C ALA A 33 -12.19 -18.43 -7.79
N LYS A 34 -12.22 -17.69 -6.67
CA LYS A 34 -11.63 -16.34 -6.57
C LYS A 34 -10.13 -16.42 -6.68
N VAL A 35 -9.53 -17.37 -5.97
CA VAL A 35 -8.08 -17.60 -6.00
C VAL A 35 -7.62 -17.95 -7.42
N GLU A 36 -8.33 -18.85 -8.10
CA GLU A 36 -8.00 -19.24 -9.49
C GLU A 36 -8.13 -18.06 -10.47
N ALA A 37 -9.19 -17.27 -10.35
CA ALA A 37 -9.39 -16.09 -11.19
C ALA A 37 -8.30 -15.03 -11.00
N LEU A 38 -7.96 -14.70 -9.75
CA LEU A 38 -6.89 -13.75 -9.45
C LEU A 38 -5.51 -14.26 -9.90
N ARG A 39 -5.21 -15.55 -9.70
CA ARG A 39 -3.98 -16.17 -10.21
C ARG A 39 -3.91 -16.18 -11.74
N LYS A 40 -5.05 -16.33 -12.43
CA LYS A 40 -5.12 -16.22 -13.89
C LYS A 40 -4.77 -14.81 -14.36
N ILE A 41 -5.21 -13.77 -13.64
CA ILE A 41 -4.86 -12.38 -13.96
C ILE A 41 -3.35 -12.18 -13.78
N ILE A 42 -2.78 -12.64 -12.66
CA ILE A 42 -1.33 -12.61 -12.41
C ILE A 42 -0.55 -13.34 -13.53
N GLY A 43 -1.05 -14.49 -13.98
CA GLY A 43 -0.44 -15.23 -15.08
C GLY A 43 -0.45 -14.49 -16.42
N LYS A 44 -1.42 -13.60 -16.65
CA LYS A 44 -1.50 -12.75 -17.85
C LYS A 44 -0.61 -11.53 -17.76
N ASP A 45 -0.63 -10.84 -16.62
CA ASP A 45 0.23 -9.68 -16.35
C ASP A 45 0.78 -9.76 -14.91
N PRO A 46 2.01 -10.30 -14.75
CA PRO A 46 2.63 -10.43 -13.44
C PRO A 46 2.99 -9.10 -12.76
N ASP A 47 2.98 -8.00 -13.51
CA ASP A 47 3.34 -6.67 -13.00
C ASP A 47 2.10 -5.81 -12.71
N PHE A 48 0.90 -6.40 -12.81
CA PHE A 48 -0.36 -5.84 -12.31
C PHE A 48 -0.59 -6.32 -10.87
N PHE A 49 -0.53 -5.39 -9.91
CA PHE A 49 -0.34 -5.74 -8.50
C PHE A 49 -1.61 -5.83 -7.66
N ASP A 50 -2.75 -5.33 -8.13
CA ASP A 50 -4.00 -5.39 -7.37
C ASP A 50 -4.49 -6.83 -7.09
N PRO A 51 -4.33 -7.82 -8.01
CA PRO A 51 -4.67 -9.22 -7.72
C PRO A 51 -3.85 -9.84 -6.58
N TYR A 52 -2.58 -9.44 -6.44
CA TYR A 52 -1.73 -9.90 -5.35
C TYR A 52 -2.24 -9.40 -3.98
N ILE A 53 -2.66 -8.13 -3.90
CA ILE A 53 -3.25 -7.54 -2.69
C ILE A 53 -4.58 -8.24 -2.37
N ALA A 54 -5.44 -8.44 -3.37
CA ALA A 54 -6.72 -9.12 -3.18
C ALA A 54 -6.57 -10.59 -2.71
N LEU A 55 -5.54 -11.30 -3.20
CA LEU A 55 -5.20 -12.64 -2.71
C LEU A 55 -4.68 -12.58 -1.27
N TYR A 56 -3.80 -11.63 -0.94
CA TYR A 56 -3.30 -11.43 0.41
C TYR A 56 -4.44 -11.23 1.42
N GLU A 57 -5.38 -10.32 1.12
CA GLU A 57 -6.56 -10.06 1.96
C GLU A 57 -7.46 -11.29 2.09
N HIS A 58 -7.67 -12.01 0.98
CA HIS A 58 -8.44 -13.25 1.00
C HIS A 58 -7.80 -14.30 1.92
N TYR A 59 -6.50 -14.53 1.78
CA TYR A 59 -5.79 -15.51 2.61
C TYR A 59 -5.82 -15.12 4.10
N LEU A 60 -5.65 -13.84 4.43
CA LEU A 60 -5.84 -13.37 5.81
C LEU A 60 -7.26 -13.63 6.34
N SER A 61 -8.29 -13.40 5.52
CA SER A 61 -9.69 -13.59 5.91
C SER A 61 -10.03 -15.03 6.30
N ILE A 62 -9.32 -16.01 5.73
CA ILE A 62 -9.49 -17.45 6.04
C ILE A 62 -8.43 -17.98 7.01
N GLY A 63 -7.57 -17.11 7.54
CA GLY A 63 -6.51 -17.46 8.50
C GLY A 63 -5.28 -18.14 7.88
N ASP A 64 -5.15 -18.16 6.56
CA ASP A 64 -3.99 -18.71 5.86
C ASP A 64 -2.85 -17.69 5.79
N THR A 65 -2.20 -17.48 6.94
CA THR A 65 -1.14 -16.48 7.08
C THR A 65 0.13 -16.77 6.27
N GLU A 66 0.39 -18.04 5.95
CA GLU A 66 1.54 -18.45 5.14
C GLU A 66 1.34 -18.04 3.68
N SER A 67 0.22 -18.44 3.07
CA SER A 67 -0.11 -18.03 1.70
C SER A 67 -0.26 -16.52 1.57
N ALA A 68 -0.78 -15.84 2.60
CA ALA A 68 -0.87 -14.38 2.65
C ALA A 68 0.51 -13.72 2.57
N ALA A 69 1.48 -14.18 3.38
CA ALA A 69 2.83 -13.64 3.38
C ALA A 69 3.54 -13.91 2.05
N ASP A 70 3.40 -15.13 1.51
CA ASP A 70 4.05 -15.54 0.27
C ASP A 70 3.57 -14.72 -0.94
N ILE A 71 2.25 -14.58 -1.12
CA ILE A 71 1.72 -13.85 -2.29
C ILE A 71 2.08 -12.36 -2.23
N LEU A 72 2.05 -11.76 -1.04
CA LEU A 72 2.40 -10.36 -0.88
C LEU A 72 3.90 -10.12 -1.08
N ASN A 73 4.74 -11.05 -0.62
CA ASN A 73 6.19 -11.01 -0.86
C ASN A 73 6.55 -11.18 -2.34
N GLU A 74 5.83 -12.04 -3.07
CA GLU A 74 5.98 -12.17 -4.53
C GLU A 74 5.68 -10.84 -5.23
N GLY A 75 4.50 -10.26 -4.96
CA GLY A 75 4.08 -8.97 -5.54
C GLY A 75 5.04 -7.83 -5.18
N PHE A 76 5.47 -7.76 -3.92
CA PHE A 76 6.45 -6.77 -3.46
C PHE A 76 7.79 -6.90 -4.17
N THR A 77 8.32 -8.13 -4.30
CA THR A 77 9.61 -8.37 -4.97
C THR A 77 9.58 -7.86 -6.41
N ARG A 78 8.48 -8.11 -7.14
CA ARG A 78 8.26 -7.61 -8.50
C ARG A 78 8.12 -6.09 -8.55
N ALA A 79 7.28 -5.52 -7.68
CA ALA A 79 7.10 -4.08 -7.59
C ALA A 79 8.45 -3.37 -7.33
N MET A 80 9.27 -3.90 -6.41
CA MET A 80 10.59 -3.37 -6.11
C MET A 80 11.54 -3.47 -7.30
N ALA A 81 11.51 -4.55 -8.07
CA ALA A 81 12.32 -4.70 -9.28
C ALA A 81 11.95 -3.67 -10.37
N LEU A 82 10.68 -3.26 -10.46
CA LEU A 82 10.22 -2.24 -11.41
C LEU A 82 10.65 -0.83 -10.99
N VAL A 83 10.52 -0.50 -9.70
CA VAL A 83 10.78 0.87 -9.21
C VAL A 83 12.24 1.12 -8.89
N SER A 84 13.00 0.09 -8.52
CA SER A 84 14.39 0.25 -8.07
C SER A 84 15.36 0.19 -9.25
N LYS A 85 15.75 1.35 -9.78
CA LYS A 85 16.83 1.43 -10.77
C LYS A 85 18.18 1.52 -10.06
N GLU A 86 19.10 0.61 -10.37
CA GLU A 86 20.45 0.58 -9.76
C GLU A 86 20.41 0.55 -8.22
N GLY A 87 19.39 -0.10 -7.65
CA GLY A 87 19.19 -0.16 -6.19
C GLY A 87 18.64 1.10 -5.54
N LYS A 88 18.21 2.11 -6.33
CA LYS A 88 17.64 3.36 -5.82
C LYS A 88 16.13 3.42 -6.02
N PHE A 89 15.42 3.73 -4.94
CA PHE A 89 13.99 4.03 -4.98
C PHE A 89 13.74 5.38 -5.68
N PRO A 90 12.65 5.56 -6.44
CA PRO A 90 12.37 6.82 -7.12
C PRO A 90 12.23 7.99 -6.13
N ASP A 91 12.79 9.14 -6.47
CA ASP A 91 12.63 10.37 -5.68
C ASP A 91 11.23 10.99 -5.84
N PHE A 92 10.49 10.60 -6.89
CA PHE A 92 9.14 11.07 -7.16
C PHE A 92 8.31 10.00 -7.88
N MET A 93 7.15 9.66 -7.31
CA MET A 93 6.20 8.67 -7.82
C MET A 93 4.78 9.20 -7.57
N PRO A 94 4.26 10.08 -8.43
CA PRO A 94 2.98 10.76 -8.21
C PRO A 94 1.81 9.78 -8.18
N TRP A 95 0.87 9.98 -7.27
CA TRP A 95 -0.35 9.18 -7.15
C TRP A 95 -1.32 9.40 -8.32
N GLU A 96 -1.29 10.60 -8.93
CA GLU A 96 -2.15 11.00 -10.04
C GLU A 96 -1.87 10.17 -11.30
N ALA A 97 -0.64 9.67 -11.44
CA ALA A 97 -0.30 8.69 -12.45
C ALA A 97 -0.93 7.35 -12.09
N LEU A 98 -2.01 6.97 -12.79
CA LEU A 98 -2.81 5.78 -12.48
C LEU A 98 -1.96 4.49 -12.39
N GLY A 99 -0.98 4.31 -13.28
CA GLY A 99 -0.09 3.15 -13.27
C GLY A 99 0.88 3.10 -12.08
N ASN A 100 1.04 4.19 -11.32
CA ASN A 100 1.81 4.16 -10.08
C ASN A 100 0.98 3.61 -8.92
N ARG A 101 -0.35 3.73 -8.96
CA ARG A 101 -1.20 3.48 -7.77
C ARG A 101 -1.14 2.04 -7.28
N HIS A 102 -1.22 1.06 -8.18
CA HIS A 102 -1.15 -0.35 -7.80
C HIS A 102 0.25 -0.72 -7.24
N ILE A 103 1.31 -0.05 -7.70
CA ILE A 103 2.67 -0.20 -7.19
C ILE A 103 2.81 0.40 -5.79
N ILE A 104 2.32 1.63 -5.59
CA ILE A 104 2.30 2.31 -4.30
C ILE A 104 1.52 1.47 -3.27
N ARG A 105 0.32 0.99 -3.65
CA ARG A 105 -0.50 0.10 -2.80
C ARG A 105 0.22 -1.18 -2.45
N MET A 106 0.94 -1.80 -3.40
CA MET A 106 1.70 -3.03 -3.15
C MET A 106 2.78 -2.81 -2.09
N ILE A 107 3.57 -1.75 -2.24
CA ILE A 107 4.64 -1.41 -1.29
C ILE A 107 4.05 -1.03 0.07
N TYR A 108 2.93 -0.29 0.10
CA TYR A 108 2.23 0.06 1.33
C TYR A 108 1.74 -1.19 2.08
N ASN A 109 1.03 -2.10 1.41
CA ASN A 109 0.55 -3.35 2.02
C ASN A 109 1.70 -4.25 2.50
N PHE A 110 2.80 -4.33 1.76
CA PHE A 110 3.96 -5.06 2.26
C PHE A 110 4.55 -4.41 3.52
N SER A 111 4.57 -3.07 3.57
CA SER A 111 5.00 -2.34 4.77
C SER A 111 4.09 -2.61 5.98
N THR A 112 2.78 -2.74 5.78
CA THR A 112 1.84 -3.07 6.86
C THR A 112 1.98 -4.53 7.30
N LEU A 113 2.29 -5.46 6.40
CA LEU A 113 2.67 -6.83 6.75
C LEU A 113 3.95 -6.86 7.61
N LEU A 114 5.01 -6.14 7.20
CA LEU A 114 6.24 -6.03 7.99
C LEU A 114 5.95 -5.52 9.40
N TRP A 115 5.10 -4.50 9.52
CA TRP A 115 4.68 -3.98 10.80
C TRP A 115 3.95 -5.05 11.63
N LEU A 116 2.96 -5.74 11.04
CA LEU A 116 2.19 -6.80 11.68
C LEU A 116 3.09 -7.92 12.24
N VAL A 117 4.18 -8.27 11.55
CA VAL A 117 5.14 -9.29 12.01
C VAL A 117 6.26 -8.73 12.90
N GLY A 118 6.11 -7.52 13.43
CA GLY A 118 7.03 -6.90 14.38
C GLY A 118 8.28 -6.25 13.77
N ARG A 119 8.43 -6.25 12.44
CA ARG A 119 9.55 -5.61 11.71
C ARG A 119 9.28 -4.11 11.52
N LYS A 120 8.98 -3.42 12.63
CA LYS A 120 8.55 -2.01 12.67
C LYS A 120 9.55 -1.04 12.00
N GLY A 121 10.85 -1.28 12.16
CA GLY A 121 11.89 -0.46 11.54
C GLY A 121 11.85 -0.50 10.01
N GLU A 122 11.78 -1.71 9.45
CA GLU A 122 11.75 -1.91 7.99
C GLU A 122 10.45 -1.43 7.36
N ALA A 123 9.31 -1.65 8.07
CA ALA A 123 8.03 -1.08 7.69
C ALA A 123 8.11 0.45 7.57
N LYS A 124 8.67 1.11 8.60
CA LYS A 124 8.82 2.57 8.64
C LYS A 124 9.71 3.08 7.52
N GLU A 125 10.81 2.41 7.20
CA GLU A 125 11.71 2.80 6.11
C GLU A 125 11.00 2.80 4.74
N LEU A 126 10.18 1.79 4.45
CA LEU A 126 9.40 1.74 3.21
C LEU A 126 8.31 2.81 3.17
N LEU A 127 7.58 3.00 4.27
CA LEU A 127 6.56 4.06 4.37
C LEU A 127 7.17 5.45 4.19
N GLN A 128 8.36 5.70 4.74
CA GLN A 128 9.09 6.95 4.56
C GLN A 128 9.54 7.16 3.11
N LYS A 129 9.93 6.10 2.40
CA LYS A 129 10.23 6.17 0.95
C LYS A 129 8.99 6.56 0.16
N LEU A 130 7.83 5.97 0.46
CA LEU A 130 6.55 6.33 -0.17
C LEU A 130 6.19 7.79 0.10
N LEU A 131 6.22 8.23 1.36
CA LEU A 131 5.93 9.62 1.74
C LEU A 131 6.88 10.63 1.06
N LYS A 132 8.15 10.28 0.88
CA LYS A 132 9.12 11.13 0.16
C LYS A 132 8.79 11.20 -1.33
N ALA A 133 8.37 10.10 -1.93
CA ALA A 133 8.07 10.00 -3.36
C ALA A 133 6.72 10.63 -3.73
N ASP A 134 5.76 10.66 -2.82
CA ASP A 134 4.47 11.37 -2.92
C ASP A 134 4.26 12.28 -1.69
N PRO A 135 4.78 13.53 -1.71
CA PRO A 135 4.71 14.44 -0.56
C PRO A 135 3.29 14.87 -0.15
N GLU A 136 2.31 14.74 -1.05
CA GLU A 136 0.90 14.99 -0.74
C GLU A 136 0.26 13.84 0.04
N ASP A 137 0.97 12.71 0.14
CA ASP A 137 0.65 11.54 0.97
C ASP A 137 -0.75 10.98 0.70
N HIS A 138 -1.07 10.76 -0.57
CA HIS A 138 -2.37 10.26 -0.99
C HIS A 138 -2.69 8.87 -0.43
N ILE A 139 -1.67 8.04 -0.26
CA ILE A 139 -1.81 6.71 0.34
C ILE A 139 -1.98 6.77 1.88
N GLY A 140 -1.64 7.90 2.51
CA GLY A 140 -1.73 8.06 3.96
C GLY A 140 -0.59 7.40 4.76
N ALA A 141 0.60 7.27 4.18
CA ALA A 141 1.77 6.70 4.83
C ALA A 141 2.16 7.43 6.12
N ARG A 142 1.86 8.74 6.24
CA ARG A 142 2.15 9.51 7.47
C ARG A 142 1.45 8.96 8.70
N PHE A 143 0.24 8.40 8.54
CA PHE A 143 -0.53 7.86 9.65
C PHE A 143 0.11 6.58 10.18
N ALA A 144 0.47 5.65 9.28
CA ALA A 144 1.16 4.42 9.64
C ALA A 144 2.52 4.71 10.31
N ILE A 145 3.29 5.68 9.79
CA ILE A 145 4.57 6.11 10.40
C ILE A 145 4.35 6.61 11.84
N ALA A 146 3.38 7.52 12.04
CA ALA A 146 3.10 8.05 13.37
C ALA A 146 2.56 6.97 14.32
N ALA A 147 1.71 6.07 13.84
CA ALA A 147 1.17 4.99 14.64
C ALA A 147 2.26 4.00 15.10
N ILE A 148 3.23 3.68 14.22
CA ILE A 148 4.42 2.90 14.60
C ILE A 148 5.19 3.61 15.72
N ASP A 149 5.40 4.93 15.61
CA ASP A 149 6.14 5.72 16.60
C ASP A 149 5.40 5.87 17.95
N GLU A 150 4.07 5.85 17.92
CA GLU A 150 3.22 5.84 19.11
C GLU A 150 3.06 4.43 19.72
N GLY A 151 3.70 3.42 19.13
CA GLY A 151 3.78 2.07 19.69
C GLY A 151 2.63 1.14 19.33
N TYR A 152 1.81 1.47 18.34
CA TYR A 152 0.77 0.56 17.86
C TYR A 152 1.41 -0.73 17.28
N GLU A 153 0.72 -1.86 17.43
CA GLU A 153 1.24 -3.17 17.03
C GLU A 153 0.99 -3.51 15.56
N SER A 154 -0.03 -2.92 14.94
CA SER A 154 -0.33 -3.09 13.53
C SER A 154 -1.19 -1.94 13.00
N LEU A 155 -1.30 -1.84 11.67
CA LEU A 155 -2.20 -0.90 11.02
C LEU A 155 -3.65 -1.14 11.47
N TYR A 156 -4.08 -2.41 11.52
CA TYR A 156 -5.41 -2.78 11.99
C TYR A 156 -5.69 -2.28 13.42
N ALA A 157 -4.75 -2.51 14.36
CA ALA A 157 -4.92 -2.05 15.74
C ALA A 157 -5.06 -0.52 15.83
N PHE A 158 -4.35 0.21 14.97
CA PHE A 158 -4.46 1.66 14.87
C PHE A 158 -5.80 2.11 14.25
N GLU A 159 -6.20 1.52 13.13
CA GLU A 159 -7.44 1.88 12.42
C GLU A 159 -8.70 1.58 13.26
N MET A 160 -8.65 0.55 14.10
CA MET A 160 -9.73 0.21 15.02
C MET A 160 -10.06 1.31 16.03
N GLU A 161 -9.11 2.20 16.38
CA GLU A 161 -9.37 3.38 17.23
C GLU A 161 -10.31 4.39 16.57
N PHE A 162 -10.37 4.39 15.24
CA PHE A 162 -11.15 5.33 14.44
C PHE A 162 -12.29 4.63 13.70
N THR A 163 -12.48 3.33 13.92
CA THR A 163 -13.49 2.55 13.22
C THR A 163 -14.81 2.60 13.97
N ASN A 164 -15.86 3.11 13.31
CA ASN A 164 -17.24 2.93 13.72
C ASN A 164 -17.84 1.73 12.96
N ARG A 165 -18.53 0.84 13.69
CA ARG A 165 -19.17 -0.37 13.12
C ARG A 165 -20.15 -0.09 11.98
N GLU A 166 -20.74 1.11 11.93
CA GLU A 166 -21.72 1.47 10.89
C GLU A 166 -21.12 2.25 9.72
N ALA A 167 -19.96 2.89 9.90
CA ALA A 167 -19.41 3.86 8.96
C ALA A 167 -17.98 3.58 8.49
N GLY A 168 -17.33 2.53 9.02
CA GLY A 168 -15.93 2.24 8.75
C GLY A 168 -14.98 3.18 9.50
N VAL A 169 -13.76 3.33 8.98
CA VAL A 169 -12.75 4.25 9.52
C VAL A 169 -13.23 5.69 9.34
N ASP A 170 -13.18 6.49 10.40
CA ASP A 170 -13.44 7.93 10.39
C ASP A 170 -12.15 8.70 10.01
N PRO A 171 -12.05 9.19 8.75
CA PRO A 171 -10.86 9.87 8.29
C PRO A 171 -10.66 11.23 8.96
N GLU A 172 -11.74 11.91 9.38
CA GLU A 172 -11.64 13.21 10.06
C GLU A 172 -11.08 13.05 11.47
N ALA A 173 -11.51 12.00 12.19
CA ALA A 173 -10.99 11.67 13.50
C ALA A 173 -9.50 11.29 13.44
N MET A 174 -9.11 10.50 12.44
CA MET A 174 -7.71 10.10 12.21
C MET A 174 -6.82 11.29 11.87
N GLU A 175 -7.27 12.17 10.96
CA GLU A 175 -6.57 13.41 10.62
C GLU A 175 -6.46 14.35 11.84
N GLY A 176 -7.53 14.45 12.65
CA GLY A 176 -7.50 15.18 13.91
C GLY A 176 -6.52 14.59 14.92
N TRP A 177 -6.43 13.26 15.03
CA TRP A 177 -5.47 12.55 15.87
C TRP A 177 -4.02 12.84 15.46
N TYR A 178 -3.75 12.86 14.15
CA TYR A 178 -2.42 13.16 13.62
C TYR A 178 -2.04 14.61 13.88
N ARG A 179 -2.95 15.56 13.59
CA ARG A 179 -2.71 17.00 13.80
C ARG A 179 -2.44 17.36 15.25
N ARG A 180 -3.13 16.73 16.22
CA ARG A 180 -2.88 16.96 17.67
C ARG A 180 -1.47 16.54 18.09
N ARG A 181 -0.84 15.62 17.35
CA ARG A 181 0.55 15.20 17.57
C ARG A 181 1.54 15.98 16.70
N GLY A 182 1.05 17.00 16.00
CA GLY A 182 1.75 17.74 14.94
C GLY A 182 3.07 18.39 15.37
N GLU A 183 3.25 18.80 16.62
CA GLU A 183 4.56 19.33 17.05
C GLU A 183 5.69 18.29 16.94
N ARG A 184 5.37 17.00 17.08
CA ARG A 184 6.33 15.88 16.98
C ARG A 184 6.54 15.39 15.56
N TYR A 185 5.49 15.43 14.72
CA TYR A 185 5.51 14.81 13.38
C TYR A 185 5.47 15.82 12.21
N GLN A 186 5.04 17.08 12.40
CA GLN A 186 5.16 18.11 11.36
C GLN A 186 6.61 18.50 11.12
N ALA A 187 7.50 18.36 12.10
CA ALA A 187 8.94 18.61 11.94
C ALA A 187 9.62 17.63 10.96
N SER A 188 9.05 16.45 10.71
CA SER A 188 9.58 15.47 9.73
C SER A 188 9.10 15.76 8.30
N VAL A 189 7.95 16.41 8.15
CA VAL A 189 7.37 16.83 6.86
C VAL A 189 7.90 18.20 6.42
N CYS A 190 8.06 19.16 7.35
CA CYS A 190 8.50 20.54 7.05
C CYS A 190 10.01 20.65 6.77
N ASN A 191 10.87 19.88 7.44
CA ASN A 191 12.34 19.95 7.21
C ASN A 191 12.78 19.45 5.82
N GLN A 192 11.90 18.81 5.04
CA GLN A 192 12.19 18.41 3.66
C GLN A 192 11.79 19.47 2.62
N ALA A 193 10.89 20.39 2.97
CA ALA A 193 10.52 21.53 2.14
C ALA A 193 11.54 22.68 2.27
N GLU A 194 12.07 22.91 3.49
CA GLU A 194 12.98 24.04 3.76
C GLU A 194 14.44 23.78 3.37
N ARG A 195 14.86 22.53 3.19
CA ARG A 195 16.19 22.19 2.61
C ARG A 195 16.21 22.25 1.07
N ARG A 196 15.21 22.90 0.46
CA ARG A 196 15.05 23.03 -0.99
C ARG A 196 14.88 24.49 -1.44
N LEU A 197 15.27 25.45 -0.60
CA LEU A 197 15.60 26.83 -0.97
C LEU A 197 17.12 27.04 -0.82
#